data_AF-A0A0U0WCU3-F1
#
_entry.id   AF-A0A0U0WCU3-F1
#
_cell.length_a   1.000
_cell.length_b   1.000
_cell.length_c   1.000
_cell.angle_alpha   90.00
_cell.angle_beta   90.00
_cell.angle_gamma   90.00
#
_symmetry.space_group_name_H-M   'P 1'
#
loop_
_entity.id
_entity.type
_entity.pdbx_description
1 polymer ?
#
loop_
_entity_poly.entity_id
_entity_poly.type
_entity_poly.pdbx_seq_one_letter_code
_entity_poly.pdbx_strand_id
1 'polypeptide(L)' 'MTAHTGQTCPVSGVWKSLDYPSTTAPIAKGNRMPPHNGVAVTWQLIQYA' A
#
# COMPACT_ATOMS: atom_id res chain seq x y z
N MET A 1 -9.02 0.23 5.15
CA MET A 1 -9.03 0.92 3.84
C MET A 1 -8.08 0.17 2.92
N THR A 2 -8.45 -0.07 1.66
CA THR A 2 -7.58 -0.74 0.68
C THR A 2 -7.31 0.20 -0.50
N ALA A 3 -6.16 0.02 -1.14
CA ALA A 3 -5.81 0.72 -2.36
C ALA A 3 -4.92 -0.18 -3.22
N HIS A 4 -4.96 0.01 -4.54
CA HIS A 4 -4.16 -0.80 -5.47
C HIS A 4 -2.85 -0.08 -5.83
N THR A 5 -1.83 -0.88 -6.10
CA THR A 5 -0.57 -0.41 -6.66
C THR A 5 -0.81 0.54 -7.86
N GLY A 6 -0.11 1.66 -7.87
CA GLY A 6 -0.27 2.70 -8.89
C GLY A 6 -1.39 3.72 -8.61
N GLN A 7 -2.33 3.42 -7.71
CA GLN A 7 -3.28 4.43 -7.22
C GLN A 7 -2.63 5.39 -6.23
N THR A 8 -3.18 6.60 -6.16
CA THR A 8 -2.81 7.60 -5.16
C THR A 8 -3.27 7.15 -3.78
N CYS A 9 -2.36 7.16 -2.80
CA CYS A 9 -2.68 6.81 -1.43
C CYS A 9 -3.70 7.79 -0.85
N PRO A 10 -4.86 7.31 -0.35
CA PRO A 10 -5.90 8.16 0.19
C PRO A 10 -5.51 8.74 1.55
N VAL A 11 -4.69 8.01 2.32
CA VAL A 11 -4.28 8.39 3.68
C VAL A 11 -2.85 7.94 3.96
N SER A 12 -2.16 8.72 4.77
CA SER A 12 -0.82 8.43 5.27
C SER A 12 -0.89 7.37 6.36
N GLY A 13 -0.06 6.35 6.26
CA GLY A 13 0.00 5.30 7.26
C GLY A 13 0.84 4.10 6.84
N VAL A 14 0.82 3.05 7.66
CA VAL A 14 1.43 1.77 7.35
C VAL A 14 0.43 0.92 6.58
N TRP A 15 0.83 0.53 5.39
CA TRP A 15 0.06 -0.31 4.50
C TRP A 15 0.67 -1.71 4.45
N LYS A 16 -0.17 -2.73 4.51
CA LYS A 16 0.19 -4.14 4.34
C LYS A 16 -0.25 -4.62 2.98
N SER A 17 0.63 -5.23 2.22
CA SER A 17 0.27 -5.83 0.96
C SER A 17 -0.53 -7.13 1.19
N LEU A 18 -1.60 -7.29 0.43
CA LEU A 18 -2.50 -8.45 0.43
C LEU A 18 -2.09 -9.49 -0.62
N ASP A 19 -0.79 -9.58 -0.90
CA ASP A 19 -0.21 -10.63 -1.74
C ASP A 19 0.60 -11.62 -0.89
N TYR A 20 1.04 -12.72 -1.51
CA TYR A 20 1.89 -13.71 -0.87
C TYR A 20 3.25 -13.75 -1.57
N PRO A 21 4.36 -13.45 -0.87
CA PRO A 21 4.48 -13.12 0.55
C PRO A 21 4.04 -11.68 0.90
N SER A 22 3.28 -11.51 1.99
CA SER A 22 2.79 -10.17 2.40
C SER A 22 3.91 -9.30 2.95
N THR A 23 4.00 -8.05 2.52
CA THR A 23 4.95 -7.05 3.02
C THR A 23 4.24 -5.86 3.66
N THR A 24 4.93 -5.08 4.48
CA THR A 24 4.39 -3.83 5.04
C THR A 24 5.28 -2.66 4.66
N ALA A 25 4.68 -1.55 4.24
CA ALA A 25 5.38 -0.35 3.84
C ALA A 25 4.66 0.90 4.38
N PRO A 26 5.38 1.89 4.94
CA PRO A 26 4.82 3.19 5.26
C PRO A 26 4.62 3.99 3.97
N ILE A 27 3.38 4.42 3.70
CA ILE A 27 3.03 5.21 2.52
C ILE A 27 2.27 6.47 2.94
N ALA A 28 2.75 7.62 2.51
CA ALA A 28 2.11 8.91 2.77
C ALA A 28 0.90 9.15 1.84
N LYS A 29 -0.08 9.93 2.33
CA LYS A 29 -1.21 10.41 1.53
C LYS A 29 -0.67 11.16 0.31
N GLY A 30 -1.22 10.90 -0.87
CA GLY A 30 -0.79 11.52 -2.12
C GLY A 30 0.35 10.81 -2.85
N ASN A 31 1.08 9.90 -2.18
CA ASN A 31 2.08 9.08 -2.88
C ASN A 31 1.40 7.96 -3.68
N ARG A 32 2.04 7.53 -4.77
CA ARG A 32 1.58 6.34 -5.49
C ARG A 32 1.98 5.08 -4.72
N MET A 33 1.05 4.14 -4.64
CA MET A 33 1.33 2.87 -4.01
C MET A 33 2.42 2.10 -4.77
N PRO A 34 3.48 1.66 -4.08
CA PRO A 34 4.58 0.96 -4.71
C PRO A 34 4.16 -0.44 -5.15
N PRO A 35 4.66 -0.93 -6.31
CA PRO A 35 4.51 -2.32 -6.71
C PRO A 35 5.37 -3.23 -5.83
N HIS A 36 4.83 -4.40 -5.48
CA HIS A 36 5.60 -5.44 -4.81
C HIS A 36 6.14 -6.41 -5.86
N ASN A 37 7.47 -6.56 -5.92
CA ASN A 37 8.16 -7.42 -6.89
C ASN A 37 7.81 -7.13 -8.37
N GLY A 38 7.54 -5.86 -8.71
CA GLY A 38 7.12 -5.46 -10.05
C GLY A 38 5.67 -5.84 -10.40
N VAL A 39 4.92 -6.40 -9.45
CA VAL A 39 3.53 -6.80 -9.61
C VAL A 39 2.62 -5.77 -8.94
N ALA A 40 1.47 -5.50 -9.58
CA ALA A 40 0.42 -4.70 -8.99
C ALA A 40 -0.27 -5.50 -7.88
N VAL A 41 -0.03 -5.11 -6.63
CA VAL A 41 -0.64 -5.73 -5.46
C VAL A 41 -1.66 -4.79 -4.82
N THR A 42 -2.59 -5.39 -4.09
CA THR A 42 -3.54 -4.65 -3.26
C THR A 42 -2.89 -4.40 -1.91
N TRP A 43 -2.98 -3.19 -1.42
CA TRP A 43 -2.49 -2.78 -0.13
C TRP A 43 -3.67 -2.49 0.79
N GLN A 44 -3.56 -2.89 2.05
CA GLN A 44 -4.52 -2.68 3.11
C GLN A 44 -3.87 -1.83 4.20
N LEU A 45 -4.49 -0.70 4.52
CA LEU A 45 -4.06 0.15 5.62
C LEU A 45 -4.26 -0.60 6.94
N ILE A 46 -3.17 -0.81 7.66
CA ILE A 46 -3.18 -1.45 8.98
C ILE A 46 -2.99 -0.45 10.12
N GLN A 47 -2.37 0.70 9.84
CA GLN A 47 -2.14 1.75 10.84
C GLN A 47 -2.13 3.12 10.18
N TYR A 48 -2.76 4.12 10.78
CA TYR A 48 -2.65 5.52 10.36
C TYR A 48 -1.35 6.11 10.88
N ALA A 49 -0.74 7.03 10.13
CA ALA A 49 0.39 7.83 10.57
C ALA A 49 -0.07 9.07 11.34
#